data_AF-A0A846TR65-F1
#
_entry.id   AF-A0A846TR65-F1
#
_cell.length_a   1.000
_cell.length_b   1.000
_cell.length_c   1.000
_cell.angle_alpha   90.00
_cell.angle_beta   90.00
_cell.angle_gamma   90.00
#
_symmetry.space_group_name_H-M   'P 1'
#
loop_
_entity.id
_entity.type
_entity.pdbx_description
1 polymer ?
#
loop_
_entity_poly.entity_id
_entity_poly.type
_entity_poly.pdbx_seq_one_letter_code
_entity_poly.pdbx_strand_id
1 'polypeptide(L)'
;MADFLWIIYLGFLGTTAIWFLLKGKYKNKITRTDFVISIITWFGLFGYVTETPMLIPLVWKIVFVFGLLWDVIFTVFFADRFAADFGFDEDEEEEPMPLAARLSGLIFVVPLYYGIFHYAF
;
A
#
# COMPACT_ATOMS: atom_id res chain seq x y z
N MET A 1 -4.22 -14.97 18.54
CA MET A 1 -4.75 -15.40 17.22
C MET A 1 -4.77 -14.25 16.22
N ALA A 2 -5.22 -13.04 16.62
CA ALA A 2 -5.17 -11.85 15.77
C ALA A 2 -3.74 -11.52 15.26
N ASP A 3 -2.72 -11.69 16.10
CA ASP A 3 -1.31 -11.40 15.74
C ASP A 3 -0.79 -12.29 14.60
N PHE A 4 -1.29 -13.52 14.50
CA PHE A 4 -0.89 -14.43 13.42
C PHE A 4 -1.40 -13.95 12.05
N LEU A 5 -2.63 -13.41 12.00
CA LEU A 5 -3.19 -12.83 10.77
C LEU A 5 -2.43 -11.58 10.34
N TRP A 6 -2.02 -10.75 11.30
CA TRP A 6 -1.18 -9.58 11.05
C TRP A 6 0.19 -9.94 10.47
N ILE A 7 0.82 -10.99 11.00
CA ILE A 7 2.10 -11.50 10.49
C ILE A 7 1.96 -12.03 9.06
N ILE A 8 0.89 -12.79 8.77
CA ILE A 8 0.60 -13.25 7.39
C ILE A 8 0.40 -12.04 6.46
N TYR A 9 -0.37 -11.05 6.89
CA TYR A 9 -0.63 -9.85 6.10
C TYR A 9 0.66 -9.06 5.82
N LEU A 10 1.51 -8.86 6.84
CA LEU A 10 2.84 -8.26 6.66
C LEU A 10 3.71 -9.04 5.67
N GLY A 11 3.70 -10.37 5.77
CA GLY A 11 4.43 -11.25 4.86
C GLY A 11 3.94 -11.16 3.41
N PHE A 12 2.62 -11.05 3.23
CA PHE A 12 2.01 -10.86 1.91
C PHE A 12 2.40 -9.51 1.30
N LEU A 13 2.28 -8.41 2.05
CA LEU A 13 2.70 -7.08 1.60
C LEU A 13 4.20 -7.04 1.26
N GLY A 14 5.04 -7.63 2.11
CA GLY A 14 6.49 -7.68 1.88
C GLY A 14 6.86 -8.51 0.65
N THR A 15 6.26 -9.69 0.48
CA THR A 15 6.57 -10.60 -0.64
C THR A 15 6.11 -10.01 -1.97
N THR A 16 4.92 -9.39 -2.01
CA THR A 16 4.43 -8.70 -3.21
C THR A 16 5.31 -7.51 -3.56
N ALA A 17 5.69 -6.68 -2.58
CA ALA A 17 6.61 -5.57 -2.78
C ALA A 17 7.96 -6.01 -3.37
N ILE A 18 8.59 -7.06 -2.81
CA ILE A 18 9.86 -7.61 -3.31
C ILE A 18 9.70 -8.18 -4.72
N TRP A 19 8.63 -8.94 -4.96
CA TRP A 19 8.34 -9.51 -6.28
C TRP A 19 8.21 -8.43 -7.36
N PHE A 20 7.51 -7.33 -7.06
CA PHE A 20 7.37 -6.21 -8.00
C PHE A 20 8.68 -5.48 -8.25
N LEU A 21 9.52 -5.35 -7.23
CA LEU A 21 10.84 -4.76 -7.36
C LEU A 21 11.74 -5.61 -8.27
N LEU A 22 11.71 -6.94 -8.11
CA LEU A 22 12.47 -7.88 -8.96
C LEU A 22 12.01 -7.86 -10.42
N LYS A 23 10.71 -7.67 -10.69
CA LYS A 23 10.18 -7.54 -12.06
C LYS A 23 10.39 -6.17 -12.69
N GLY A 24 10.96 -5.19 -11.96
CA GLY A 24 11.22 -3.85 -12.48
C GLY A 24 9.95 -3.09 -12.88
N LYS A 25 8.81 -3.38 -12.22
CA LYS A 25 7.50 -2.81 -12.58
C LYS A 25 7.31 -1.34 -12.19
N TYR A 26 8.19 -0.76 -11.38
CA TYR A 26 8.12 0.67 -10.98
C TYR A 26 8.78 1.63 -11.98
N LYS A 27 8.36 1.56 -13.24
CA LYS A 27 8.97 2.35 -14.33
C LYS A 27 8.60 3.83 -14.21
N ASN A 28 7.34 4.11 -13.87
CA ASN A 28 6.84 5.47 -13.75
C ASN A 28 7.36 6.17 -12.46
N LYS A 29 7.49 7.50 -12.51
CA LYS A 29 7.82 8.31 -11.32
C LYS A 29 6.74 8.19 -10.25
N ILE A 30 5.47 8.16 -10.65
CA ILE A 30 4.34 8.09 -9.71
C ILE A 30 4.30 6.73 -9.00
N THR A 31 4.42 5.62 -9.73
CA THR A 31 4.41 4.26 -9.14
C THR A 31 5.61 4.03 -8.23
N ARG A 32 6.74 4.69 -8.49
CA ARG A 32 7.89 4.69 -7.59
C ARG A 32 7.67 5.50 -6.31
N THR A 33 7.01 6.65 -6.40
CA THR A 33 6.63 7.43 -5.21
C THR A 33 5.66 6.64 -4.35
N ASP A 34 4.68 6.00 -4.97
CA ASP A 34 3.72 5.11 -4.30
C ASP A 34 4.41 3.96 -3.56
N PHE A 35 5.39 3.32 -4.20
CA PHE A 35 6.20 2.29 -3.57
C PHE A 35 6.95 2.78 -2.32
N VAL A 36 7.53 3.99 -2.36
CA VAL A 36 8.23 4.56 -1.20
C VAL A 36 7.25 4.84 -0.06
N ILE A 37 6.08 5.39 -0.37
CA ILE A 37 5.03 5.64 0.63
C ILE A 37 4.54 4.31 1.24
N SER A 38 4.35 3.29 0.40
CA SER A 38 4.00 1.93 0.82
C SER A 38 5.03 1.30 1.76
N ILE A 39 6.34 1.51 1.52
CA ILE A 39 7.38 1.05 2.45
C ILE A 39 7.25 1.75 3.81
N ILE A 40 7.03 3.06 3.82
CA ILE A 40 6.91 3.84 5.06
C ILE A 40 5.68 3.40 5.87
N THR A 41 4.53 3.21 5.22
CA THR A 41 3.31 2.74 5.89
C THR A 41 3.47 1.30 6.38
N TRP A 42 4.13 0.44 5.61
CA TRP A 42 4.48 -0.92 6.02
C TRP A 42 5.38 -0.95 7.27
N PHE A 43 6.35 -0.03 7.40
CA PHE A 43 7.14 0.11 8.64
C PHE A 43 6.26 0.47 9.85
N GLY A 44 5.27 1.33 9.66
CA GLY A 44 4.32 1.68 10.73
C GLY A 44 3.52 0.47 11.19
N LEU A 45 3.02 -0.32 10.25
CA LEU A 45 2.34 -1.57 10.56
C LEU A 45 3.28 -2.61 11.19
N PHE A 46 4.53 -2.70 10.73
CA PHE A 46 5.50 -3.59 11.37
C PHE A 46 5.70 -3.21 12.84
N GLY A 47 5.90 -1.92 13.14
CA GLY A 47 6.03 -1.42 14.51
C GLY A 47 4.80 -1.74 15.39
N TYR A 48 3.60 -1.64 14.81
CA TYR A 48 2.36 -2.08 15.46
C TYR A 48 2.41 -3.57 15.84
N VAL A 49 2.70 -4.44 14.87
CA VAL A 49 2.62 -5.90 15.02
C VAL A 49 3.72 -6.44 15.93
N THR A 50 4.92 -5.83 15.92
CA THR A 50 6.04 -6.24 16.78
C THR A 50 6.10 -5.48 18.09
N GLU A 51 5.11 -4.64 18.39
CA GLU A 51 5.06 -3.78 19.59
C GLU A 51 6.37 -2.99 19.81
N THR A 52 7.05 -2.62 18.71
CA THR A 52 8.39 -2.03 18.77
C THR A 52 8.30 -0.54 18.49
N PRO A 53 8.74 0.34 19.41
CA PRO A 53 8.74 1.77 19.19
C PRO A 53 9.84 2.17 18.21
N MET A 54 9.47 2.36 16.94
CA MET A 54 10.40 2.72 15.87
C MET A 54 10.72 4.23 15.82
N LEU A 55 9.67 5.05 15.82
CA LEU A 55 9.75 6.52 15.76
C LEU A 55 8.74 7.12 16.74
N ILE A 56 8.83 8.43 16.96
CA ILE A 56 7.90 9.12 17.87
C ILE A 56 6.45 9.06 17.34
N PRO A 57 5.44 9.02 18.22
CA PRO A 57 4.03 8.92 17.81
C PRO A 57 3.57 10.01 16.83
N LEU A 58 4.12 11.23 16.94
CA LEU A 58 3.80 12.33 16.02
C LEU A 58 4.09 11.98 14.56
N VAL A 59 5.18 11.25 14.29
CA VAL A 59 5.54 10.84 12.93
C VAL A 59 4.50 9.87 12.39
N TRP A 60 4.07 8.89 13.19
CA TRP A 60 3.08 7.91 12.75
C TRP A 60 1.69 8.52 12.54
N LYS A 61 1.32 9.56 13.29
CA LYS A 61 0.09 10.34 13.03
C LYS A 61 0.14 11.05 11.68
N ILE A 62 1.28 11.63 11.33
CA ILE A 62 1.50 12.26 10.01
C ILE A 62 1.45 11.19 8.91
N VAL A 63 2.16 10.07 9.09
CA VAL A 63 2.15 8.94 8.14
C VAL A 63 0.75 8.39 7.94
N PHE A 64 -0.05 8.25 9.01
CA PHE A 64 -1.44 7.82 8.91
C PHE A 64 -2.25 8.74 8.01
N VAL A 65 -2.24 10.06 8.25
CA VAL A 65 -3.07 11.01 7.49
C VAL A 65 -2.59 11.13 6.04
N PHE A 66 -1.30 11.38 5.83
CA PHE A 66 -0.77 11.62 4.49
C PHE A 66 -0.65 10.34 3.66
N GLY A 67 -0.31 9.21 4.29
CA GLY A 67 -0.32 7.91 3.66
C GLY A 67 -1.72 7.55 3.18
N LEU A 68 -2.72 7.61 4.08
CA LEU A 68 -4.10 7.24 3.72
C LEU A 68 -4.63 8.13 2.58
N LEU A 69 -4.38 9.43 2.67
CA LEU A 69 -4.77 10.37 1.62
C LEU A 69 -4.07 10.05 0.30
N TRP A 70 -2.78 9.71 0.33
CA TRP A 70 -2.04 9.29 -0.85
C TRP A 70 -2.62 8.01 -1.46
N ASP A 71 -2.85 6.96 -0.66
CA ASP A 71 -3.34 5.67 -1.16
C ASP A 71 -4.75 5.79 -1.78
N VAL A 72 -5.61 6.64 -1.21
CA VAL A 72 -6.93 6.97 -1.79
C VAL A 72 -6.76 7.69 -3.12
N ILE A 73 -5.88 8.69 -3.21
CA ILE A 73 -5.61 9.38 -4.47
C ILE A 73 -5.05 8.41 -5.51
N PHE A 74 -4.12 7.55 -5.10
CA PHE A 74 -3.45 6.61 -5.99
C PHE A 74 -4.43 5.57 -6.55
N THR A 75 -5.21 4.91 -5.68
CA THR A 75 -6.20 3.92 -6.12
C THR A 75 -7.32 4.50 -6.97
N VAL A 76 -7.75 5.74 -6.73
CA VAL A 76 -8.85 6.34 -7.52
C VAL A 76 -8.34 6.90 -8.86
N PHE A 77 -7.26 7.67 -8.85
CA PHE A 77 -6.81 8.45 -10.00
C PHE A 77 -5.65 7.82 -10.78
N PHE A 78 -4.86 6.95 -10.16
CA PHE A 78 -3.64 6.40 -10.76
C PHE A 78 -3.65 4.86 -10.89
N ALA A 79 -4.76 4.19 -10.54
CA ALA A 79 -4.90 2.74 -10.66
C ALA A 79 -4.66 2.21 -12.08
N ASP A 80 -5.06 2.95 -13.12
CA ASP A 80 -4.80 2.53 -14.51
C ASP A 80 -3.29 2.53 -14.83
N ARG A 81 -2.52 3.46 -14.24
CA ARG A 81 -1.06 3.49 -14.41
C ARG A 81 -0.39 2.32 -13.71
N PHE A 82 -0.97 1.87 -12.61
CA PHE A 82 -0.54 0.66 -11.93
C PHE A 82 -0.90 -0.58 -12.77
N ALA A 83 -2.09 -0.65 -13.38
CA ALA A 83 -2.46 -1.75 -14.27
C ALA A 83 -1.52 -1.87 -15.49
N ALA A 84 -1.16 -0.72 -16.09
CA ALA A 84 -0.24 -0.63 -17.22
C ALA A 84 1.18 -1.12 -16.87
N ASP A 85 1.74 -0.68 -15.73
CA ASP A 85 3.03 -1.15 -15.23
C ASP A 85 3.00 -2.67 -14.93
N PHE A 86 1.81 -3.27 -14.85
CA PHE A 86 1.60 -4.66 -14.55
C PHE A 86 1.35 -5.57 -15.76
N GLY A 87 1.23 -4.99 -16.97
CA GLY A 87 0.99 -5.75 -18.20
C GLY A 87 -0.43 -6.32 -18.28
N PHE A 88 -1.39 -5.73 -17.56
CA PHE A 88 -2.81 -6.07 -17.73
C PHE A 88 -3.42 -5.43 -18.99
N ASP A 89 -2.70 -4.48 -19.62
CA ASP A 89 -3.16 -3.69 -20.76
C ASP A 89 -2.48 -4.13 -22.10
N GLU A 90 -1.92 -5.33 -22.19
CA GLU A 90 -1.20 -5.74 -23.42
C GLU A 90 -2.12 -6.15 -24.59
N ASP A 91 -3.42 -6.44 -24.38
CA ASP A 91 -4.25 -7.07 -25.44
C ASP A 91 -5.71 -6.61 -25.64
N GLU A 92 -6.34 -5.77 -24.80
CA GLU A 92 -7.75 -5.38 -25.01
C GLU A 92 -8.00 -3.88 -24.80
N GLU A 93 -8.95 -3.35 -25.57
CA GLU A 93 -9.34 -1.95 -25.75
C GLU A 93 -9.23 -1.10 -24.46
N GLU A 94 -8.75 0.15 -24.60
CA GLU A 94 -8.47 1.16 -23.55
C GLU A 94 -9.68 1.56 -22.68
N GLU A 95 -10.42 0.61 -22.10
CA GLU A 95 -11.48 0.93 -21.16
C GLU A 95 -10.87 1.19 -19.78
N PRO A 96 -11.10 2.39 -19.20
CA PRO A 96 -10.60 2.71 -17.87
C PRO A 96 -11.16 1.72 -16.86
N MET A 97 -10.32 1.26 -15.93
CA MET A 97 -10.71 0.22 -14.98
C MET A 97 -11.99 0.63 -14.23
N PRO A 98 -13.01 -0.25 -14.11
CA PRO A 98 -14.26 0.09 -13.45
C PRO A 98 -14.02 0.62 -12.04
N LEU A 99 -14.75 1.68 -11.65
CA LEU A 99 -14.60 2.32 -10.35
C LEU A 99 -14.75 1.32 -9.18
N ALA A 100 -15.63 0.33 -9.32
CA ALA A 100 -15.79 -0.74 -8.34
C ALA A 100 -14.50 -1.57 -8.15
N ALA A 101 -13.79 -1.88 -9.24
CA ALA A 101 -12.52 -2.62 -9.16
C ALA A 101 -11.43 -1.76 -8.50
N ARG A 102 -11.36 -0.46 -8.82
CA ARG A 102 -10.45 0.49 -8.16
C ARG A 102 -10.69 0.58 -6.65
N LEU A 103 -11.96 0.70 -6.26
CA LEU A 103 -12.35 0.77 -4.85
C LEU A 103 -12.12 -0.55 -4.10
N SER A 104 -12.15 -1.70 -4.79
CA SER A 104 -11.82 -2.97 -4.16
C SER A 104 -10.38 -3.01 -3.64
N GLY A 105 -9.46 -2.29 -4.29
CA GLY A 105 -8.08 -2.12 -3.84
C GLY A 105 -8.00 -1.47 -2.46
N LEU A 106 -8.87 -0.51 -2.15
CA LEU A 106 -8.88 0.16 -0.83
C LEU A 106 -9.19 -0.81 0.31
N ILE A 107 -9.99 -1.85 0.07
CA ILE A 107 -10.30 -2.87 1.07
C ILE A 107 -9.02 -3.56 1.55
N PHE A 108 -8.07 -3.81 0.64
CA PHE A 108 -6.78 -4.40 0.99
C PHE A 108 -5.90 -3.48 1.83
N VAL A 109 -6.13 -2.16 1.80
CA VAL A 109 -5.35 -1.16 2.53
C VAL A 109 -5.98 -0.83 3.90
N VAL A 110 -7.25 -1.18 4.13
CA VAL A 110 -7.93 -0.96 5.43
C VAL A 110 -7.16 -1.56 6.61
N PRO A 111 -6.70 -2.84 6.58
CA PRO A 111 -5.94 -3.40 7.70
C PRO A 111 -4.62 -2.65 7.95
N LEU A 112 -3.93 -2.21 6.90
CA LEU A 112 -2.69 -1.42 7.02
C LEU A 112 -2.92 -0.15 7.86
N TYR A 113 -3.90 0.66 7.49
CA TYR A 113 -4.17 1.91 8.20
C TYR A 113 -4.80 1.71 9.57
N TYR A 114 -5.55 0.63 9.77
CA TYR A 114 -6.01 0.24 11.10
C TYR A 114 -4.82 -0.01 12.04
N GLY A 115 -3.81 -0.77 11.59
CA GLY A 115 -2.60 -1.02 12.39
C GLY A 115 -1.81 0.26 12.68
N ILE A 116 -1.61 1.12 11.67
CA ILE A 116 -0.91 2.39 11.85
C ILE A 116 -1.66 3.32 12.81
N PHE A 117 -2.99 3.35 12.75
CA PHE A 117 -3.80 4.15 13.68
C PHE A 117 -3.58 3.74 15.13
N HIS A 118 -3.67 2.44 15.43
CA HIS A 118 -3.44 1.92 16.79
C HIS A 118 -2.00 2.06 17.27
N TYR A 119 -1.05 2.17 16.35
CA TYR A 119 0.33 2.41 16.69
C TYR A 119 0.67 3.89 16.91
N ALA A 120 -0.11 4.79 16.30
CA ALA A 120 0.09 6.23 16.38
C ALA A 120 -0.66 6.90 17.54
N PHE A 121 -1.81 6.35 17.96
CA PHE A 121 -2.74 6.93 18.95
C PHE A 121 -2.95 6.01 20.15
#